data_AF-A0A0D2DV06-F1
#
_entry.id   AF-A0A0D2DV06-F1
#
_cell.length_a   1.000
_cell.length_b   1.000
_cell.length_c   1.000
_cell.angle_alpha   90.00
_cell.angle_beta   90.00
_cell.angle_gamma   90.00
#
_symmetry.space_group_name_H-M   'P 1'
#
loop_
_entity.id
_entity.type
_entity.pdbx_description
1 polymer ?
#
loop_
_entity_poly.entity_id
_entity_poly.type
_entity_poly.pdbx_seq_one_letter_code
_entity_poly.pdbx_strand_id
1 'polypeptide(L)'
;MSGVEIGIAVVGAIAALITAYKDAGGIVGNIKARRKAKGALPPSFALEESLKEGQEEIERITAKGIQRFGTDFEQGDDIAYGALQALTIEVQATFLHHLVIAGKNDDFTDFESCIDSAIEARLKAVTILNELYLRQQKRSSLVNEPNLQIPGRMAGKEDDKNGGVMKEIKGSKKRSDTVGTFGTESKMPPTPAASRKSSWNLFKKRQRTSSTESWREDPSTVLNSAESSAAGASPVLSASPASITLRTSRTSTILTPPISPASTFTPYEALAGAGFCKGAYHVQQGVYETSVQVSMRNMEWSCHCRKCSFATPADKDERGRPRFDDNVYTASMVRFRPLLLFKSHLASKEKKARSYKCLICILGGDSSAIFQGEDRLLEHISHHQNAFVGGVELAGPIRLEPTGVREGSERTFDICFPNMSTLSLPASAIELDDTGIVEADDGMNYGGEDEVFKNQWVNEGLR
;
A
#
# COMPACT_ATOMS: atom_id res chain seq x y z
N MET A 1 3.05 34.35 14.95
CA MET A 1 2.74 34.35 13.51
C MET A 1 2.17 32.98 13.19
N SER A 2 0.85 32.87 13.12
CA SER A 2 0.17 31.66 12.68
C SER A 2 0.53 31.45 11.20
N GLY A 3 1.33 30.43 10.91
CA GLY A 3 1.56 30.00 9.54
C GLY A 3 0.19 29.66 8.96
N VAL A 4 -0.28 30.45 8.01
CA VAL A 4 -1.38 30.07 7.14
C VAL A 4 -0.81 28.92 6.32
N GLU A 5 -0.93 27.70 6.83
CA GLU A 5 -0.83 26.52 6.00
C GLU A 5 -1.87 26.73 4.92
N ILE A 6 -1.40 27.03 3.71
CA ILE A 6 -2.22 27.06 2.51
C ILE A 6 -2.59 25.60 2.29
N GLY A 7 -3.58 25.12 3.06
CA GLY A 7 -4.09 23.77 2.93
C GLY A 7 -4.57 23.64 1.50
N ILE A 8 -3.91 22.77 0.74
CA ILE A 8 -4.19 22.66 -0.68
C ILE A 8 -5.55 21.99 -0.80
N ALA A 9 -6.52 22.73 -1.33
CA ALA A 9 -7.90 22.28 -1.42
C ALA A 9 -8.02 21.06 -2.35
N VAL A 10 -8.72 20.01 -1.90
CA VAL A 10 -9.10 18.84 -2.70
C VAL A 10 -9.75 19.23 -4.02
N VAL A 11 -10.55 20.30 -4.03
CA VAL A 11 -11.19 20.83 -5.25
C VAL A 11 -10.19 21.19 -6.35
N GLY A 12 -8.98 21.63 -6.00
CA GLY A 12 -7.92 21.88 -6.99
C GLY A 12 -7.48 20.61 -7.72
N ALA A 13 -7.33 19.49 -7.00
CA ALA A 13 -7.00 18.20 -7.60
C ALA A 13 -8.15 17.65 -8.45
N ILE A 14 -9.41 17.80 -7.98
CA ILE A 14 -10.60 17.42 -8.75
C ILE A 14 -10.69 18.21 -10.05
N ALA A 15 -10.49 19.53 -10.01
CA ALA A 15 -10.52 20.38 -11.19
C ALA A 15 -9.45 19.99 -12.21
N ALA A 16 -8.24 19.63 -11.75
CA ALA A 16 -7.19 19.12 -12.61
C ALA A 16 -7.59 17.78 -13.28
N LEU A 17 -8.22 16.87 -12.54
CA LEU A 17 -8.72 15.61 -13.09
C LEU A 17 -9.83 15.83 -14.13
N ILE A 18 -10.81 16.68 -13.84
CA ILE A 18 -11.87 17.06 -14.79
C ILE A 18 -11.27 17.68 -16.07
N THR A 19 -10.24 18.52 -15.91
CA THR A 19 -9.55 19.13 -17.04
C THR A 19 -8.87 18.07 -17.90
N ALA A 20 -8.26 17.04 -17.29
CA ALA A 20 -7.67 15.92 -18.04
C ALA A 20 -8.71 15.15 -18.88
N TYR A 21 -9.94 14.96 -18.37
CA TYR A 21 -11.04 14.37 -19.17
C TYR A 21 -11.48 15.27 -20.33
N LYS A 22 -11.57 16.59 -20.10
CA LYS A 22 -11.90 17.56 -21.16
C LYS A 22 -10.84 17.59 -22.26
N ASP A 23 -9.56 17.57 -21.86
CA ASP A 23 -8.43 17.51 -22.78
C ASP A 23 -8.44 16.22 -23.60
N ALA A 24 -8.72 15.08 -22.95
CA ALA A 24 -8.89 13.80 -23.62
C ALA A 24 -10.00 13.84 -24.68
N GLY A 25 -11.16 14.43 -24.34
CA GLY A 25 -12.27 14.62 -25.27
C GLY A 25 -11.88 15.51 -26.46
N GLY A 26 -11.14 16.59 -26.21
CA GLY A 26 -10.58 17.44 -27.26
C GLY A 26 -9.62 16.69 -28.20
N ILE A 27 -8.76 15.82 -27.65
CA ILE A 27 -7.86 14.97 -28.44
C ILE A 27 -8.66 13.99 -29.30
N VAL A 28 -9.68 13.32 -28.76
CA VAL A 28 -10.54 12.40 -29.51
C VAL A 28 -11.28 13.12 -30.64
N GLY A 29 -11.78 14.33 -30.39
CA GLY A 29 -12.39 15.19 -31.43
C GLY A 29 -11.40 15.52 -32.56
N ASN A 30 -10.15 15.85 -32.22
CA ASN A 30 -9.10 16.09 -33.20
C ASN A 30 -8.75 14.83 -34.03
N ILE A 31 -8.72 13.66 -33.38
CA ILE A 31 -8.51 12.37 -34.07
C ILE A 31 -9.65 12.13 -35.07
N LYS A 32 -10.91 12.31 -34.66
CA LYS A 32 -12.08 12.15 -35.53
C LYS A 32 -12.03 13.06 -36.75
N ALA A 33 -11.77 14.35 -36.54
CA ALA A 33 -11.68 15.32 -37.63
C ALA A 33 -10.58 14.94 -38.63
N ARG A 34 -9.39 14.56 -38.13
CA ARG A 34 -8.28 14.13 -38.98
C ARG A 34 -8.59 12.85 -39.76
N ARG A 35 -9.12 11.81 -39.10
CA ARG A 35 -9.43 10.53 -39.75
C ARG A 35 -10.53 10.68 -40.80
N LYS A 36 -11.54 11.51 -40.52
CA LYS A 36 -12.57 11.87 -41.50
C LYS A 36 -11.96 12.49 -42.76
N ALA A 37 -10.98 13.40 -42.63
CA ALA A 37 -10.30 14.00 -43.77
C ALA A 37 -9.47 13.01 -44.60
N LYS A 38 -9.03 11.90 -43.99
CA LYS A 38 -8.24 10.84 -44.64
C LYS A 38 -9.06 9.63 -45.09
N GLY A 39 -10.38 9.63 -44.86
CA GLY A 39 -11.24 8.47 -45.13
C GLY A 39 -10.97 7.26 -44.22
N ALA A 40 -10.37 7.47 -43.06
CA ALA A 40 -10.10 6.42 -42.07
C ALA A 40 -11.25 6.28 -41.06
N LEU A 41 -11.33 5.12 -40.41
CA LEU A 41 -12.37 4.83 -39.42
C LEU A 41 -12.21 5.74 -38.17
N PRO A 42 -13.29 6.41 -37.72
CA PRO A 42 -13.25 7.24 -36.52
C PRO A 42 -13.05 6.39 -35.25
N PRO A 43 -12.55 6.97 -34.15
CA PRO A 43 -12.65 6.40 -32.81
C PRO A 43 -14.07 5.91 -32.50
N SER A 44 -14.16 4.85 -31.68
CA SER A 44 -15.43 4.28 -31.24
C SER A 44 -16.26 5.31 -30.46
N PHE A 45 -17.59 5.21 -30.57
CA PHE A 45 -18.52 6.05 -29.82
C PHE A 45 -18.39 5.82 -28.30
N ALA A 46 -18.12 4.57 -27.91
CA ALA A 46 -17.92 4.17 -26.51
C ALA A 46 -16.80 4.96 -25.82
N LEU A 47 -15.73 5.33 -26.54
CA LEU A 47 -14.66 6.16 -25.96
C LEU A 47 -15.14 7.55 -25.60
N GLU A 48 -15.92 8.22 -26.46
CA GLU A 48 -16.46 9.55 -26.15
C GLU A 48 -17.47 9.51 -25.02
N GLU A 49 -18.33 8.48 -25.01
CA GLU A 49 -19.29 8.26 -23.95
C GLU A 49 -18.58 8.06 -22.60
N SER A 50 -17.57 7.19 -22.55
CA SER A 50 -16.79 6.95 -21.31
C SER A 50 -16.11 8.22 -20.78
N LEU A 51 -15.60 9.08 -21.67
CA LEU A 51 -14.99 10.36 -21.32
C LEU A 51 -16.00 11.35 -20.76
N LYS A 52 -17.15 11.47 -21.43
CA LYS A 52 -18.23 12.36 -21.01
C LYS A 52 -18.83 11.92 -19.68
N GLU A 53 -19.14 10.63 -19.53
CA GLU A 53 -19.66 10.08 -18.29
C GLU A 53 -18.67 10.25 -17.12
N GLY A 54 -17.38 10.02 -17.36
CA GLY A 54 -16.34 10.24 -16.35
C GLY A 54 -16.31 11.68 -15.85
N GLN A 55 -16.37 12.65 -16.76
CA GLN A 55 -16.42 14.07 -16.41
C GLN A 55 -17.68 14.41 -15.59
N GLU A 56 -18.86 14.07 -16.11
CA GLU A 56 -20.16 14.41 -15.50
C GLU A 56 -20.33 13.76 -14.12
N GLU A 57 -19.85 12.53 -13.96
CA GLU A 57 -19.93 11.81 -12.69
C GLU A 57 -19.04 12.43 -11.60
N ILE A 58 -17.79 12.76 -11.94
CA ILE A 58 -16.87 13.42 -11.01
C ILE A 58 -17.42 14.80 -10.61
N GLU A 59 -17.93 15.58 -11.57
CA GLU A 59 -18.56 16.88 -11.31
C GLU A 59 -19.78 16.74 -10.38
N ARG A 60 -20.66 15.77 -10.66
CA ARG A 60 -21.88 15.50 -9.87
C ARG A 60 -21.58 15.10 -8.43
N ILE A 61 -20.63 14.19 -8.18
CA ILE A 61 -20.28 13.77 -6.82
C ILE A 61 -19.64 14.93 -6.05
N THR A 62 -18.78 15.70 -6.72
CA THR A 62 -18.14 16.88 -6.14
C THR A 62 -19.18 17.92 -5.73
N ALA A 63 -20.12 18.24 -6.63
CA ALA A 63 -21.22 19.17 -6.33
C ALA A 63 -22.06 18.70 -5.15
N LYS A 64 -22.38 17.41 -5.06
CA LYS A 64 -23.10 16.82 -3.93
C LYS A 64 -22.30 16.90 -2.61
N GLY A 65 -20.99 16.72 -2.67
CA GLY A 65 -20.08 16.87 -1.54
C GLY A 65 -20.04 18.30 -1.00
N ILE A 66 -19.82 19.27 -1.90
CA ILE A 66 -19.82 20.70 -1.58
C ILE A 66 -21.18 21.15 -1.06
N GLN A 67 -22.28 20.70 -1.66
CA GLN A 67 -23.63 21.02 -1.20
C GLN A 67 -23.87 20.55 0.24
N ARG A 68 -23.34 19.38 0.62
CA ARG A 68 -23.59 18.79 1.95
C ARG A 68 -22.67 19.32 3.04
N PHE A 69 -21.39 19.52 2.75
CA PHE A 69 -20.41 19.87 3.79
C PHE A 69 -19.73 21.25 3.56
N GLY A 70 -20.09 21.97 2.50
CA GLY A 70 -19.56 23.30 2.21
C GLY A 70 -18.03 23.29 2.07
N THR A 71 -17.39 24.27 2.71
CA THR A 71 -15.94 24.48 2.67
C THR A 71 -15.13 23.31 3.21
N ASP A 72 -15.70 22.49 4.10
CA ASP A 72 -15.01 21.32 4.65
C ASP A 72 -14.76 20.27 3.56
N PHE A 73 -15.71 20.08 2.64
CA PHE A 73 -15.49 19.21 1.47
C PHE A 73 -14.52 19.84 0.48
N GLU A 74 -14.59 21.16 0.29
CA GLU A 74 -13.70 21.87 -0.63
C GLU A 74 -12.23 21.73 -0.22
N GLN A 75 -11.97 21.91 1.07
CA GLN A 75 -10.67 21.69 1.70
C GLN A 75 -10.28 20.20 1.60
N GLY A 76 -11.20 19.33 2.01
CA GLY A 76 -10.99 17.88 2.06
C GLY A 76 -9.99 17.44 3.14
N ASP A 77 -9.41 16.25 2.96
CA ASP A 77 -8.31 15.76 3.79
C ASP A 77 -7.09 15.39 2.94
N ASP A 78 -5.91 15.36 3.57
CA ASP A 78 -4.64 15.09 2.89
C ASP A 78 -4.63 13.74 2.17
N ILE A 79 -5.39 12.77 2.69
CA ILE A 79 -5.56 11.42 2.11
C ILE A 79 -6.26 11.53 0.75
N ALA A 80 -7.42 12.20 0.69
CA ALA A 80 -8.16 12.40 -0.55
C ALA A 80 -7.37 13.26 -1.54
N TYR A 81 -6.73 14.34 -1.05
CA TYR A 81 -5.92 15.21 -1.90
C TYR A 81 -4.78 14.44 -2.56
N GLY A 82 -3.98 13.70 -1.78
CA GLY A 82 -2.86 12.91 -2.28
C GLY A 82 -3.32 11.80 -3.24
N ALA A 83 -4.43 11.14 -2.94
CA ALA A 83 -4.99 10.09 -3.81
C ALA A 83 -5.49 10.65 -5.15
N LEU A 84 -6.21 11.79 -5.13
CA LEU A 84 -6.68 12.45 -6.35
C LEU A 84 -5.52 12.97 -7.18
N GLN A 85 -4.50 13.56 -6.56
CA GLN A 85 -3.32 14.04 -7.26
C GLN A 85 -2.56 12.89 -7.94
N ALA A 86 -2.37 11.76 -7.23
CA ALA A 86 -1.76 10.57 -7.80
C ALA A 86 -2.57 10.04 -9.00
N LEU A 87 -3.90 10.01 -8.89
CA LEU A 87 -4.78 9.60 -9.98
C LEU A 87 -4.69 10.56 -11.17
N THR A 88 -4.65 11.88 -10.96
CA THR A 88 -4.47 12.86 -12.04
C THR A 88 -3.16 12.62 -12.79
N ILE A 89 -2.06 12.37 -12.07
CA ILE A 89 -0.76 12.06 -12.68
C ILE A 89 -0.85 10.76 -13.49
N GLU A 90 -1.50 9.72 -12.96
CA GLU A 90 -1.72 8.45 -13.66
C GLU A 90 -2.49 8.68 -14.98
N VAL A 91 -3.62 9.40 -14.94
CA VAL A 91 -4.43 9.73 -16.12
C VAL A 91 -3.63 10.53 -17.16
N GLN A 92 -2.83 11.50 -16.72
CA GLN A 92 -2.00 12.28 -17.64
C GLN A 92 -0.86 11.46 -18.26
N ALA A 93 -0.24 10.57 -17.48
CA ALA A 93 0.93 9.81 -17.91
C ALA A 93 0.57 8.62 -18.82
N THR A 94 -0.54 7.92 -18.55
CA THR A 94 -0.91 6.70 -19.28
C THR A 94 -1.97 7.00 -20.33
N PHE A 95 -3.13 7.51 -19.89
CA PHE A 95 -4.30 7.64 -20.73
C PHE A 95 -4.15 8.73 -21.79
N LEU A 96 -3.77 9.95 -21.41
CA LEU A 96 -3.52 11.02 -22.38
C LEU A 96 -2.36 10.68 -23.32
N HIS A 97 -1.34 9.98 -22.83
CA HIS A 97 -0.21 9.55 -23.65
C HIS A 97 -0.65 8.59 -24.77
N HIS A 98 -1.47 7.59 -24.45
CA HIS A 98 -2.03 6.66 -25.45
C HIS A 98 -2.92 7.37 -26.46
N LEU A 99 -3.77 8.31 -26.03
CA LEU A 99 -4.58 9.13 -26.95
C LEU A 99 -3.71 10.00 -27.87
N VAL A 100 -2.63 10.58 -27.37
CA VAL A 100 -1.69 11.37 -28.19
C VAL A 100 -0.98 10.48 -29.22
N ILE A 101 -0.63 9.24 -28.87
CA ILE A 101 -0.03 8.27 -29.82
C ILE A 101 -1.04 7.87 -30.89
N ALA A 102 -2.29 7.54 -30.51
CA ALA A 102 -3.39 7.31 -31.44
C ALA A 102 -3.66 8.54 -32.32
N GLY A 103 -3.41 9.72 -31.74
CA GLY A 103 -3.38 11.02 -32.39
C GLY A 103 -2.24 11.24 -33.36
N LYS A 104 -1.27 10.34 -33.50
CA LYS A 104 -0.21 10.45 -34.53
C LYS A 104 -0.31 9.35 -35.57
N ASN A 105 -0.84 8.19 -35.19
CA ASN A 105 -0.91 7.00 -36.02
C ASN A 105 -2.35 6.74 -36.47
N ASP A 106 -2.62 6.87 -37.78
CA ASP A 106 -3.96 6.58 -38.32
C ASP A 106 -4.26 5.08 -38.38
N ASP A 107 -3.23 4.24 -38.38
CA ASP A 107 -3.33 2.77 -38.32
C ASP A 107 -3.76 2.26 -36.93
N PHE A 108 -3.80 3.13 -35.92
CA PHE A 108 -4.20 2.76 -34.57
C PHE A 108 -5.73 2.58 -34.48
N THR A 109 -6.23 1.35 -34.56
CA THR A 109 -7.69 1.10 -34.55
C THR A 109 -8.22 0.66 -33.19
N ASP A 110 -7.35 0.22 -32.28
CA ASP A 110 -7.75 -0.36 -30.99
C ASP A 110 -7.83 0.70 -29.88
N PHE A 111 -9.02 1.24 -29.68
CA PHE A 111 -9.30 2.18 -28.59
C PHE A 111 -9.77 1.51 -27.30
N GLU A 112 -9.86 0.18 -27.23
CA GLU A 112 -10.38 -0.53 -26.06
C GLU A 112 -9.52 -0.25 -24.82
N SER A 113 -8.19 -0.26 -24.99
CA SER A 113 -7.27 0.11 -23.90
C SER A 113 -7.49 1.53 -23.36
N CYS A 114 -7.89 2.48 -24.20
CA CYS A 114 -8.22 3.84 -23.80
C CYS A 114 -9.55 3.88 -23.05
N ILE A 115 -10.55 3.12 -23.52
CA ILE A 115 -11.87 3.00 -22.86
C ILE A 115 -11.70 2.41 -21.47
N ASP A 116 -11.01 1.29 -21.35
CA ASP A 116 -10.77 0.61 -20.07
C ASP A 116 -10.03 1.54 -19.10
N SER A 117 -9.02 2.27 -19.58
CA SER A 117 -8.27 3.24 -18.77
C SER A 117 -9.16 4.39 -18.28
N ALA A 118 -10.04 4.92 -19.13
CA ALA A 118 -10.98 5.98 -18.76
C ALA A 118 -12.00 5.48 -17.72
N ILE A 119 -12.56 4.29 -17.91
CA ILE A 119 -13.50 3.67 -16.97
C ILE A 119 -12.82 3.41 -15.63
N GLU A 120 -11.62 2.83 -15.63
CA GLU A 120 -10.86 2.56 -14.40
C GLU A 120 -10.55 3.85 -13.64
N ALA A 121 -10.10 4.90 -14.35
CA ALA A 121 -9.82 6.20 -13.74
C ALA A 121 -11.08 6.82 -13.13
N ARG A 122 -12.22 6.74 -13.81
CA ARG A 122 -13.52 7.20 -13.28
C ARG A 122 -13.87 6.46 -11.99
N LEU A 123 -13.82 5.12 -12.00
CA LEU A 123 -14.15 4.30 -10.83
C LEU A 123 -13.25 4.60 -9.64
N LYS A 124 -11.94 4.79 -9.86
CA LYS A 124 -11.00 5.23 -8.82
C LYS A 124 -11.37 6.59 -8.26
N ALA A 125 -11.66 7.58 -9.13
CA ALA A 125 -12.06 8.92 -8.70
C ALA A 125 -13.33 8.91 -7.84
N VAL A 126 -14.36 8.20 -8.29
CA VAL A 126 -15.63 8.01 -7.57
C VAL A 126 -15.38 7.39 -6.19
N THR A 127 -14.52 6.37 -6.13
CA THR A 127 -14.18 5.70 -4.87
C THR A 127 -13.51 6.68 -3.90
N ILE A 128 -12.49 7.42 -4.35
CA ILE A 128 -11.77 8.39 -3.50
C ILE A 128 -12.72 9.47 -2.97
N LEU A 129 -13.61 10.00 -3.81
CA LEU A 129 -14.58 11.02 -3.41
C LEU A 129 -15.63 10.49 -2.44
N ASN A 130 -16.10 9.25 -2.63
CA ASN A 130 -17.03 8.60 -1.69
C ASN A 130 -16.38 8.33 -0.33
N GLU A 131 -15.12 7.93 -0.30
CA GLU A 131 -14.40 7.75 0.96
C GLU A 131 -14.20 9.08 1.69
N LEU A 132 -13.86 10.16 0.97
CA LEU A 132 -13.82 11.51 1.54
C LEU A 132 -15.18 11.90 2.13
N TYR A 133 -16.25 11.66 1.38
CA TYR A 133 -17.62 11.92 1.82
C TYR A 133 -17.97 11.21 3.14
N LEU A 134 -17.63 9.92 3.25
CA LEU A 134 -17.85 9.13 4.47
C LEU A 134 -17.02 9.64 5.66
N ARG A 135 -15.76 10.01 5.43
CA ARG A 135 -14.90 10.58 6.47
C ARG A 135 -15.44 11.92 6.98
N GLN A 136 -15.94 12.78 6.08
CA GLN A 136 -16.57 14.04 6.46
C GLN A 136 -17.89 13.81 7.22
N GLN A 137 -18.74 12.88 6.77
CA GLN A 137 -19.97 12.54 7.48
C GLN A 137 -19.69 12.09 8.92
N LYS A 138 -18.65 11.26 9.12
CA LYS A 138 -18.22 10.83 10.46
C LYS A 138 -17.74 12.01 11.30
N ARG A 139 -16.95 12.93 10.74
CA ARG A 139 -16.51 14.15 11.45
C ARG A 139 -17.68 15.03 11.88
N SER A 140 -18.65 15.29 11.00
CA SER A 140 -19.83 16.09 11.32
C SER A 140 -20.69 15.46 12.44
N SER A 141 -20.74 14.12 12.51
CA SER A 141 -21.48 13.44 13.58
C SER A 141 -20.88 13.65 14.97
N LEU A 142 -19.54 13.77 15.07
CA LEU A 142 -18.85 13.97 16.34
C LEU A 142 -18.98 15.41 16.86
N VAL A 143 -19.10 16.39 15.96
CA VAL A 143 -19.24 17.81 16.34
C VAL A 143 -20.65 18.11 16.86
N ASN A 144 -21.65 17.35 16.40
CA ASN A 144 -23.06 17.57 16.76
C ASN A 144 -23.48 16.82 18.03
N GLU A 145 -22.59 16.15 18.76
CA GLU A 145 -22.95 15.61 20.06
C GLU A 145 -23.27 16.78 20.99
N PRO A 146 -24.55 16.99 21.37
CA PRO A 146 -24.93 18.13 22.18
C PRO A 146 -24.14 18.00 23.47
N ASN A 147 -23.33 19.01 23.77
CA ASN A 147 -22.64 19.16 25.03
C ASN A 147 -23.72 19.15 26.12
N LEU A 148 -24.07 17.95 26.60
CA LEU A 148 -24.95 17.71 27.72
C LEU A 148 -24.16 18.22 28.92
N GLN A 149 -24.24 19.54 29.11
CA GLN A 149 -23.85 20.21 30.32
C GLN A 149 -24.60 19.51 31.43
N ILE A 150 -23.86 18.65 32.14
CA ILE A 150 -24.25 18.10 33.42
C ILE A 150 -24.75 19.31 34.24
N PRO A 151 -26.02 19.34 34.67
CA PRO A 151 -26.53 20.42 35.50
C PRO A 151 -25.73 20.42 36.79
N GLY A 152 -24.75 21.34 36.84
CA GLY A 152 -23.96 21.62 38.02
C GLY A 152 -24.87 22.16 39.11
N ARG A 153 -25.37 21.22 39.92
CA ARG A 153 -25.48 21.28 41.37
C ARG A 153 -25.42 22.69 41.95
N MET A 154 -26.60 23.27 42.16
CA MET A 154 -26.75 24.40 43.06
C MET A 154 -26.25 24.00 44.46
N ALA A 155 -25.22 24.68 44.97
CA ALA A 155 -25.02 24.93 46.40
C ALA A 155 -23.83 25.87 46.61
N GLY A 156 -24.07 26.99 47.31
CA GLY A 156 -23.01 27.71 48.01
C GLY A 156 -22.81 29.16 47.60
N LYS A 157 -23.75 30.02 47.98
CA LYS A 157 -23.46 31.41 48.34
C LYS A 157 -22.60 31.39 49.60
N GLU A 158 -21.47 32.08 49.60
CA GLU A 158 -20.97 32.82 50.77
C GLU A 158 -19.88 33.80 50.33
N ASP A 159 -20.18 35.08 50.55
CA ASP A 159 -19.22 36.18 50.63
C ASP A 159 -18.33 35.95 51.87
N ASP A 160 -17.01 36.19 51.80
CA ASP A 160 -16.37 37.35 52.43
C ASP A 160 -14.84 37.33 52.35
N LYS A 161 -14.27 38.51 52.55
CA LYS A 161 -12.86 38.92 52.47
C LYS A 161 -11.91 38.18 53.44
N ASN A 162 -10.63 38.22 53.07
CA ASN A 162 -9.48 38.73 53.86
C ASN A 162 -8.27 37.77 53.87
N GLY A 163 -7.09 38.36 53.77
CA GLY A 163 -5.85 37.65 53.46
C GLY A 163 -5.12 37.04 54.66
N GLY A 164 -3.97 36.43 54.33
CA GLY A 164 -2.85 36.31 55.27
C GLY A 164 -2.38 34.88 55.59
N VAL A 165 -1.15 34.61 55.18
CA VAL A 165 -0.09 34.01 56.02
C VAL A 165 -0.22 32.52 56.42
N MET A 166 0.64 31.71 55.78
CA MET A 166 1.59 30.74 56.37
C MET A 166 1.09 29.77 57.48
N LYS A 167 1.07 28.46 57.18
CA LYS A 167 2.05 27.50 57.77
C LYS A 167 1.84 26.04 57.32
N GLU A 168 2.98 25.50 56.94
CA GLU A 168 3.43 24.10 56.95
C GLU A 168 3.04 23.30 58.21
N ILE A 169 2.40 22.13 58.04
CA ILE A 169 2.47 21.01 59.00
C ILE A 169 2.55 19.68 58.24
N LYS A 170 3.60 18.92 58.57
CA LYS A 170 3.88 17.54 58.21
C LYS A 170 2.89 16.55 58.85
N GLY A 171 2.51 15.55 58.06
CA GLY A 171 2.90 14.17 58.36
C GLY A 171 1.85 13.24 59.00
N SER A 172 2.00 11.97 58.59
CA SER A 172 1.50 10.73 59.21
C SER A 172 0.16 10.21 58.70
N LYS A 173 -0.14 8.90 58.56
CA LYS A 173 0.61 7.63 58.57
C LYS A 173 -0.46 6.52 58.42
N LYS A 174 -0.22 5.57 57.51
CA LYS A 174 -0.56 4.13 57.51
C LYS A 174 -1.99 3.59 57.76
N ARG A 175 -2.17 2.43 57.10
CA ARG A 175 -3.04 1.25 57.39
C ARG A 175 -4.49 1.40 56.88
N SER A 176 -5.12 0.37 56.31
CA SER A 176 -4.87 -1.08 56.35
C SER A 176 -5.71 -1.82 55.29
N ASP A 177 -5.27 -3.05 55.02
CA ASP A 177 -5.86 -4.14 54.24
C ASP A 177 -7.33 -4.47 54.54
N THR A 178 -8.09 -4.95 53.54
CA THR A 178 -9.12 -6.03 53.66
C THR A 178 -9.47 -6.50 52.23
N VAL A 179 -8.93 -7.62 51.73
CA VAL A 179 -9.54 -8.98 51.68
C VAL A 179 -11.01 -9.00 51.25
N GLY A 180 -11.29 -9.62 50.10
CA GLY A 180 -12.64 -9.83 49.58
C GLY A 180 -12.69 -10.85 48.46
N THR A 181 -12.37 -12.10 48.80
CA THR A 181 -12.59 -13.30 47.99
C THR A 181 -14.09 -13.50 47.75
N PHE A 182 -14.53 -13.47 46.48
CA PHE A 182 -15.81 -14.05 46.08
C PHE A 182 -15.61 -14.87 44.80
N GLY A 183 -15.73 -16.18 44.96
CA GLY A 183 -15.93 -17.11 43.86
C GLY A 183 -17.39 -17.11 43.45
N THR A 184 -17.63 -16.98 42.16
CA THR A 184 -18.94 -17.26 41.57
C THR A 184 -18.71 -18.15 40.35
N GLU A 185 -18.99 -19.43 40.58
CA GLU A 185 -19.01 -20.49 39.59
C GLU A 185 -20.23 -20.29 38.70
N SER A 186 -20.02 -19.85 37.45
CA SER A 186 -21.08 -19.72 36.43
C SER A 186 -20.90 -20.78 35.35
N LYS A 187 -21.93 -21.59 35.21
CA LYS A 187 -22.05 -22.79 34.38
C LYS A 187 -22.55 -22.38 33.00
N MET A 188 -21.71 -22.48 31.95
CA MET A 188 -22.14 -22.29 30.55
C MET A 188 -22.35 -23.61 29.80
N PRO A 189 -23.25 -23.64 28.78
CA PRO A 189 -23.57 -24.83 27.99
C PRO A 189 -22.59 -25.08 26.82
N PRO A 190 -22.62 -26.26 26.19
CA PRO A 190 -21.56 -26.74 25.30
C PRO A 190 -21.61 -26.10 23.91
N THR A 191 -20.46 -25.60 23.45
CA THR A 191 -20.21 -25.18 22.06
C THR A 191 -19.73 -26.39 21.23
N PRO A 192 -20.19 -26.56 19.98
CA PRO A 192 -19.78 -27.69 19.14
C PRO A 192 -18.37 -27.56 18.57
N ALA A 193 -17.76 -28.72 18.33
CA ALA A 193 -16.38 -28.93 17.93
C ALA A 193 -16.10 -28.62 16.45
N ALA A 194 -14.94 -27.99 16.17
CA ALA A 194 -13.93 -28.45 15.20
C ALA A 194 -12.81 -27.41 15.02
N SER A 195 -11.94 -27.26 16.02
CA SER A 195 -10.63 -26.61 15.86
C SER A 195 -9.66 -27.64 15.26
N ARG A 196 -9.35 -27.49 13.96
CA ARG A 196 -8.21 -28.17 13.33
C ARG A 196 -6.92 -27.58 13.90
N LYS A 197 -6.28 -28.33 14.79
CA LYS A 197 -4.96 -28.04 15.36
C LYS A 197 -3.95 -27.80 14.22
N SER A 198 -3.35 -26.62 14.17
CA SER A 198 -2.29 -26.27 13.22
C SER A 198 -1.03 -27.07 13.56
N SER A 199 -0.74 -28.09 12.75
CA SER A 199 0.44 -28.94 12.91
C SER A 199 1.67 -28.29 12.27
N TRP A 200 2.26 -27.30 12.94
CA TRP A 200 3.61 -26.80 12.62
C TRP A 200 4.75 -27.71 13.14
N ASN A 201 4.42 -28.94 13.55
CA ASN A 201 5.40 -29.90 14.07
C ASN A 201 6.24 -30.61 12.99
N LEU A 202 6.13 -30.25 11.70
CA LEU A 202 6.87 -30.95 10.64
C LEU A 202 8.33 -30.52 10.47
N PHE A 203 8.81 -29.49 11.16
CA PHE A 203 10.21 -29.03 11.03
C PHE A 203 11.14 -29.38 12.19
N LYS A 204 10.68 -30.11 13.22
CA LYS A 204 11.55 -30.66 14.27
C LYS A 204 11.92 -32.12 13.98
N LYS A 205 13.21 -32.31 13.66
CA LYS A 205 14.02 -33.55 13.77
C LYS A 205 13.64 -34.74 12.85
N ARG A 206 14.43 -34.89 11.78
CA ARG A 206 15.03 -36.20 11.46
C ARG A 206 16.55 -36.05 11.43
N GLN A 207 17.19 -36.30 12.57
CA GLN A 207 18.48 -36.96 12.56
C GLN A 207 18.20 -38.39 12.10
N ARG A 208 18.69 -38.77 10.92
CA ARG A 208 18.82 -40.17 10.55
C ARG A 208 20.31 -40.51 10.65
N THR A 209 20.59 -41.45 11.55
CA THR A 209 21.87 -42.10 11.74
C THR A 209 22.30 -42.84 10.47
N SER A 210 23.61 -42.99 10.35
CA SER A 210 24.39 -43.67 9.32
C SER A 210 24.02 -45.13 9.07
N SER A 211 24.04 -45.53 7.79
CA SER A 211 24.44 -46.84 7.27
C SER A 211 24.88 -46.58 5.83
N THR A 212 26.19 -46.52 5.53
CA THR A 212 27.06 -47.65 5.15
C THR A 212 26.43 -48.55 4.10
N GLU A 213 26.78 -48.30 2.83
CA GLU A 213 26.86 -49.20 1.67
C GLU A 213 27.38 -48.32 0.51
N SER A 214 28.69 -48.29 0.24
CA SER A 214 29.44 -49.24 -0.59
C SER A 214 28.86 -49.42 -2.00
N TRP A 215 29.14 -48.48 -2.90
CA TRP A 215 29.30 -48.76 -4.32
C TRP A 215 30.51 -47.99 -4.85
N ARG A 216 31.59 -48.74 -5.09
CA ARG A 216 32.62 -48.41 -6.08
C ARG A 216 32.00 -48.65 -7.45
N GLU A 217 32.22 -47.75 -8.39
CA GLU A 217 32.87 -48.08 -9.66
C GLU A 217 33.34 -46.80 -10.36
N ASP A 218 34.49 -46.95 -11.00
CA ASP A 218 35.48 -45.97 -11.41
C ASP A 218 35.28 -45.54 -12.90
N PRO A 219 36.14 -44.69 -13.48
CA PRO A 219 35.76 -43.71 -14.50
C PRO A 219 36.16 -44.09 -15.93
N SER A 220 35.58 -43.38 -16.89
CA SER A 220 36.09 -43.23 -18.26
C SER A 220 35.83 -41.77 -18.66
N THR A 221 36.80 -40.85 -18.59
CA THR A 221 37.92 -40.64 -19.52
C THR A 221 37.47 -40.50 -20.98
N VAL A 222 37.19 -39.27 -21.41
CA VAL A 222 37.35 -38.86 -22.82
C VAL A 222 38.09 -37.53 -22.84
N LEU A 223 39.31 -37.62 -23.37
CA LEU A 223 40.21 -36.55 -23.80
C LEU A 223 39.73 -35.95 -25.14
N ASN A 224 40.16 -34.71 -25.39
CA ASN A 224 40.34 -33.99 -26.68
C ASN A 224 39.78 -32.57 -26.56
N SER A 225 40.42 -31.47 -26.95
CA SER A 225 41.75 -31.09 -27.45
C SER A 225 41.82 -29.57 -27.22
N ALA A 226 42.79 -29.00 -26.52
CA ALA A 226 44.05 -28.48 -27.06
C ALA A 226 43.91 -27.83 -28.46
N GLU A 227 43.74 -26.51 -28.48
CA GLU A 227 44.29 -25.68 -29.56
C GLU A 227 44.82 -24.35 -28.98
N SER A 228 46.09 -24.12 -29.28
CA SER A 228 46.93 -23.02 -28.86
C SER A 228 46.82 -21.87 -29.86
N SER A 229 46.99 -20.61 -29.43
CA SER A 229 48.00 -19.70 -30.03
C SER A 229 47.99 -18.28 -29.45
N ALA A 230 49.22 -17.88 -29.08
CA ALA A 230 49.86 -16.55 -29.21
C ALA A 230 49.28 -15.33 -28.45
N ALA A 231 49.99 -14.71 -27.50
CA ALA A 231 51.25 -13.94 -27.58
C ALA A 231 51.10 -12.56 -28.26
N GLY A 232 51.45 -11.50 -27.52
CA GLY A 232 51.59 -10.12 -28.01
C GLY A 232 51.09 -9.11 -26.98
N ALA A 233 51.92 -8.69 -26.02
CA ALA A 233 52.81 -7.52 -26.09
C ALA A 233 52.13 -6.23 -25.58
N SER A 234 52.62 -5.74 -24.43
CA SER A 234 52.43 -4.37 -23.95
C SER A 234 53.08 -3.35 -24.88
N PRO A 235 52.69 -2.08 -24.77
CA PRO A 235 53.71 -1.05 -24.64
C PRO A 235 53.46 -0.07 -23.48
N VAL A 236 54.57 0.22 -22.81
CA VAL A 236 54.84 1.35 -21.93
C VAL A 236 55.42 2.48 -22.78
N LEU A 237 54.92 3.72 -22.67
CA LEU A 237 55.66 5.01 -22.76
C LEU A 237 54.75 6.07 -22.09
N SER A 238 55.09 6.84 -21.04
CA SER A 238 56.23 7.72 -20.69
C SER A 238 55.98 9.20 -21.03
N ALA A 239 56.07 10.06 -19.99
CA ALA A 239 56.42 11.49 -19.95
C ALA A 239 55.49 12.51 -20.68
N SER A 240 55.24 13.76 -20.25
CA SER A 240 55.77 14.65 -19.20
C SER A 240 54.90 15.94 -19.13
N PRO A 241 55.20 16.91 -18.24
CA PRO A 241 54.26 17.95 -17.77
C PRO A 241 54.35 19.28 -18.53
N ALA A 242 53.30 20.09 -18.46
CA ALA A 242 53.38 21.52 -18.75
C ALA A 242 52.46 22.32 -17.83
N SER A 243 53.09 23.19 -17.04
CA SER A 243 52.46 24.22 -16.24
C SER A 243 52.07 25.39 -17.14
N ILE A 244 50.84 25.89 -17.02
CA ILE A 244 50.48 27.24 -17.48
C ILE A 244 49.77 27.93 -16.31
N THR A 245 50.50 28.86 -15.71
CA THR A 245 50.01 29.88 -14.80
C THR A 245 49.21 30.92 -15.58
N LEU A 246 47.98 31.22 -15.18
CA LEU A 246 47.35 32.50 -15.45
C LEU A 246 46.53 32.95 -14.24
N ARG A 247 46.92 34.13 -13.76
CA ARG A 247 46.35 34.92 -12.68
C ARG A 247 44.91 35.32 -13.03
N THR A 248 43.98 35.10 -12.11
CA THR A 248 42.73 35.87 -12.09
C THR A 248 42.29 36.14 -10.65
N SER A 249 42.19 37.44 -10.35
CA SER A 249 41.34 38.14 -9.39
C SER A 249 41.05 37.52 -8.02
N ARG A 250 41.63 38.13 -6.99
CA ARG A 250 41.18 38.07 -5.60
C ARG A 250 39.79 38.69 -5.48
N THR A 251 38.76 37.86 -5.36
CA THR A 251 37.45 38.25 -4.84
C THR A 251 37.23 37.46 -3.56
N SER A 252 37.16 38.17 -2.44
CA SER A 252 36.96 37.60 -1.10
C SER A 252 35.63 36.85 -1.04
N THR A 253 35.68 35.53 -1.20
CA THR A 253 34.52 34.64 -1.11
C THR A 253 34.37 34.18 0.33
N ILE A 254 33.20 34.48 0.89
CA ILE A 254 32.73 33.99 2.19
C ILE A 254 32.72 32.46 2.12
N LEU A 255 33.51 31.81 2.98
CA LEU A 255 33.59 30.35 3.11
C LEU A 255 32.28 29.81 3.71
N THR A 256 31.28 29.53 2.88
CA THR A 256 30.21 28.61 3.23
C THR A 256 30.73 27.18 3.09
N PRO A 257 30.58 26.31 4.11
CA PRO A 257 30.96 24.91 3.99
C PRO A 257 30.19 24.28 2.81
N PRO A 258 30.82 23.41 2.00
CA PRO A 258 30.13 22.72 0.92
C PRO A 258 29.01 21.88 1.53
N ILE A 259 27.77 22.32 1.33
CA ILE A 259 26.59 21.52 1.63
C ILE A 259 26.70 20.33 0.70
N SER A 260 27.12 19.19 1.25
CA SER A 260 27.12 17.93 0.50
C SER A 260 25.68 17.73 0.02
N PRO A 261 25.46 17.48 -1.28
CA PRO A 261 24.10 17.28 -1.78
C PRO A 261 23.48 16.18 -0.94
N ALA A 262 22.34 16.47 -0.31
CA ALA A 262 21.60 15.46 0.42
C ALA A 262 21.38 14.29 -0.54
N SER A 263 21.99 13.15 -0.23
CA SER A 263 21.93 11.99 -1.11
C SER A 263 20.47 11.53 -1.14
N THR A 264 19.77 11.88 -2.20
CA THR A 264 18.39 11.46 -2.47
C THR A 264 18.41 10.00 -2.89
N PHE A 265 18.80 9.10 -1.98
CA PHE A 265 18.66 7.68 -2.20
C PHE A 265 17.19 7.35 -2.30
N THR A 266 16.77 6.88 -3.47
CA THR A 266 15.40 6.41 -3.63
C THR A 266 15.26 5.06 -2.90
N PRO A 267 14.08 4.73 -2.33
CA PRO A 267 13.83 3.42 -1.73
C PRO A 267 14.16 2.25 -2.66
N TYR A 268 13.97 2.46 -3.97
CA TYR A 268 14.31 1.51 -5.02
C TYR A 268 15.82 1.19 -5.09
N GLU A 269 16.67 2.21 -5.02
CA GLU A 269 18.13 2.05 -5.01
C GLU A 269 18.60 1.37 -3.72
N ALA A 270 17.98 1.71 -2.58
CA ALA A 270 18.28 1.08 -1.30
C ALA A 270 18.00 -0.44 -1.35
N LEU A 271 16.85 -0.84 -1.92
CA LEU A 271 16.52 -2.26 -2.10
C LEU A 271 17.48 -2.99 -3.06
N ALA A 272 17.87 -2.33 -4.16
CA ALA A 272 18.84 -2.91 -5.09
C ALA A 272 20.22 -3.10 -4.44
N GLY A 273 20.65 -2.14 -3.61
CA GLY A 273 21.92 -2.18 -2.87
C GLY A 273 21.93 -3.08 -1.62
N ALA A 274 20.77 -3.46 -1.11
CA ALA A 274 20.65 -4.23 0.13
C ALA A 274 21.17 -5.67 0.04
N GLY A 275 21.47 -6.18 -1.15
CA GLY A 275 22.05 -7.51 -1.35
C GLY A 275 21.05 -8.66 -1.19
N PHE A 276 19.75 -8.40 -1.39
CA PHE A 276 18.74 -9.45 -1.46
C PHE A 276 19.04 -10.46 -2.56
N CYS A 277 18.49 -11.67 -2.43
CA CYS A 277 18.51 -12.62 -3.52
C CYS A 277 17.86 -12.01 -4.78
N LYS A 278 18.41 -12.23 -5.97
CA LYS A 278 17.82 -11.75 -7.23
C LYS A 278 16.34 -12.17 -7.39
N GLY A 279 15.98 -13.37 -6.93
CA GLY A 279 14.60 -13.82 -6.94
C GLY A 279 13.70 -13.06 -5.95
N ALA A 280 14.21 -12.74 -4.75
CA ALA A 280 13.50 -11.88 -3.79
C ALA A 280 13.24 -10.50 -4.39
N TYR A 281 14.27 -9.90 -5.00
CA TYR A 281 14.17 -8.60 -5.65
C TYR A 281 13.11 -8.60 -6.76
N HIS A 282 13.10 -9.58 -7.67
CA HIS A 282 12.07 -9.68 -8.70
C HIS A 282 10.65 -9.84 -8.13
N VAL A 283 10.48 -10.60 -7.05
CA VAL A 283 9.19 -10.72 -6.35
C VAL A 283 8.75 -9.41 -5.72
N GLN A 284 9.67 -8.61 -5.17
CA GLN A 284 9.34 -7.26 -4.71
C GLN A 284 8.78 -6.41 -5.86
N GLN A 285 9.34 -6.53 -7.07
CA GLN A 285 8.87 -5.84 -8.28
C GLN A 285 7.59 -6.44 -8.92
N GLY A 286 6.96 -7.44 -8.30
CA GLY A 286 5.78 -8.13 -8.85
C GLY A 286 6.07 -9.05 -10.04
N VAL A 287 7.35 -9.34 -10.34
CA VAL A 287 7.75 -10.21 -11.45
C VAL A 287 7.96 -11.64 -10.93
N TYR A 288 6.86 -12.40 -10.84
CA TYR A 288 6.87 -13.74 -10.24
C TYR A 288 7.37 -14.84 -11.19
N GLU A 289 7.06 -14.74 -12.48
CA GLU A 289 7.31 -15.82 -13.45
C GLU A 289 8.80 -16.16 -13.62
N THR A 290 9.67 -15.17 -13.49
CA THR A 290 11.13 -15.33 -13.67
C THR A 290 11.85 -15.70 -12.38
N SER A 291 11.18 -15.56 -11.23
CA SER A 291 11.78 -15.59 -9.90
C SER A 291 11.30 -16.76 -9.05
N VAL A 292 10.07 -17.22 -9.31
CA VAL A 292 9.40 -18.29 -8.57
C VAL A 292 9.24 -19.52 -9.45
N GLN A 293 9.55 -20.67 -8.88
CA GLN A 293 9.21 -21.97 -9.43
C GLN A 293 8.30 -22.66 -8.43
N VAL A 294 7.07 -22.94 -8.82
CA VAL A 294 6.19 -23.72 -7.97
C VAL A 294 6.43 -25.21 -8.25
N SER A 295 6.60 -26.00 -7.20
CA SER A 295 6.68 -27.45 -7.31
C SER A 295 5.90 -28.13 -6.21
N MET A 296 5.45 -29.36 -6.48
CA MET A 296 4.77 -30.21 -5.51
C MET A 296 5.75 -31.29 -5.04
N ARG A 297 5.98 -31.36 -3.72
CA ARG A 297 6.85 -32.38 -3.12
C ARG A 297 6.17 -32.94 -1.89
N ASN A 298 6.12 -34.27 -1.75
CA ASN A 298 5.46 -34.95 -0.63
C ASN A 298 4.00 -34.51 -0.42
N MET A 299 3.25 -34.32 -1.52
CA MET A 299 1.87 -33.83 -1.50
C MET A 299 1.68 -32.38 -1.00
N GLU A 300 2.77 -31.63 -0.79
CA GLU A 300 2.74 -30.23 -0.36
C GLU A 300 3.22 -29.33 -1.49
N TRP A 301 2.50 -28.24 -1.73
CA TRP A 301 2.88 -27.23 -2.72
C TRP A 301 3.86 -26.25 -2.10
N SER A 302 4.91 -25.90 -2.85
CA SER A 302 5.91 -24.95 -2.40
C SER A 302 6.39 -24.04 -3.52
N CYS A 303 6.60 -22.76 -3.18
CA CYS A 303 7.20 -21.75 -4.03
C CYS A 303 8.71 -21.74 -3.79
N HIS A 304 9.49 -22.16 -4.78
CA HIS A 304 10.95 -22.11 -4.76
C HIS A 304 11.48 -20.86 -5.44
N CYS A 305 12.53 -20.28 -4.89
CA CYS A 305 13.30 -19.27 -5.60
C CYS A 305 14.10 -19.93 -6.73
N ARG A 306 14.02 -19.40 -7.96
CA ARG A 306 14.83 -19.90 -9.08
C ARG A 306 16.32 -19.57 -8.96
N LYS A 307 16.68 -18.66 -8.05
CA LYS A 307 18.05 -18.10 -7.94
C LYS A 307 18.83 -18.65 -6.74
N CYS A 308 18.18 -19.34 -5.80
CA CYS A 308 18.83 -19.96 -4.65
C CYS A 308 17.97 -21.10 -4.07
N SER A 309 18.42 -21.77 -3.01
CA SER A 309 17.67 -22.89 -2.40
C SER A 309 16.51 -22.47 -1.50
N PHE A 310 16.08 -21.20 -1.53
CA PHE A 310 14.96 -20.72 -0.73
C PHE A 310 13.63 -21.34 -1.20
N ALA A 311 12.78 -21.72 -0.25
CA ALA A 311 11.46 -22.25 -0.50
C ALA A 311 10.48 -21.83 0.60
N THR A 312 9.25 -21.53 0.22
CA THR A 312 8.15 -21.17 1.12
C THR A 312 6.89 -21.97 0.76
N PRO A 313 5.94 -22.22 1.68
CA PRO A 313 4.67 -22.87 1.35
C PRO A 313 3.92 -22.14 0.22
N ALA A 314 3.19 -22.92 -0.56
CA ALA A 314 2.31 -22.44 -1.62
C ALA A 314 0.90 -22.97 -1.39
N ASP A 315 -0.10 -22.20 -1.81
CA ASP A 315 -1.50 -22.57 -1.78
C ASP A 315 -2.02 -22.77 -3.21
N LYS A 316 -3.26 -23.25 -3.35
CA LYS A 316 -3.96 -23.33 -4.64
C LYS A 316 -4.98 -22.21 -4.75
N ASP A 317 -5.09 -21.60 -5.92
CA ASP A 317 -6.24 -20.77 -6.24
C ASP A 317 -7.50 -21.63 -6.46
N GLU A 318 -8.65 -20.97 -6.64
CA GLU A 318 -9.94 -21.63 -6.90
C GLU A 318 -9.93 -22.51 -8.16
N ARG A 319 -8.98 -22.25 -9.09
CA ARG A 319 -8.78 -23.00 -10.33
C ARG A 319 -7.75 -24.13 -10.17
N GLY A 320 -7.27 -24.37 -8.96
CA GLY A 320 -6.24 -25.35 -8.64
C GLY A 320 -4.83 -24.97 -9.10
N ARG A 321 -4.62 -23.73 -9.57
CA ARG A 321 -3.30 -23.23 -9.96
C ARG A 321 -2.53 -22.84 -8.71
N PRO A 322 -1.23 -23.16 -8.66
CA PRO A 322 -0.43 -22.81 -7.50
C PRO A 322 -0.22 -21.30 -7.38
N ARG A 323 -0.33 -20.79 -6.16
CA ARG A 323 -0.08 -19.40 -5.77
C ARG A 323 0.76 -19.35 -4.49
N PHE A 324 1.24 -18.18 -4.12
CA PHE A 324 1.79 -18.00 -2.78
C PHE A 324 0.75 -18.33 -1.73
N ASP A 325 1.22 -18.90 -0.63
CA ASP A 325 0.37 -19.16 0.51
C ASP A 325 -0.15 -17.84 1.10
N ASP A 326 -1.47 -17.66 1.04
CA ASP A 326 -2.20 -16.51 1.56
C ASP A 326 -2.64 -16.68 3.02
N ASN A 327 -2.24 -17.77 3.68
CA ASN A 327 -2.50 -17.96 5.10
C ASN A 327 -1.74 -16.94 5.94
N VAL A 328 -2.38 -16.53 7.03
CA VAL A 328 -1.82 -15.61 8.02
C VAL A 328 -1.16 -16.42 9.13
N TYR A 329 0.11 -16.13 9.38
CA TYR A 329 0.91 -16.73 10.43
C TYR A 329 1.17 -15.71 11.53
N THR A 330 1.40 -16.19 12.76
CA THR A 330 1.69 -15.32 13.91
C THR A 330 2.98 -15.76 14.58
N ALA A 331 3.90 -14.83 14.77
CA ALA A 331 5.13 -15.02 15.54
C ALA A 331 5.56 -13.69 16.15
N SER A 332 6.20 -13.69 17.33
CA SER A 332 6.71 -12.46 17.98
C SER A 332 5.69 -11.31 18.02
N MET A 333 4.42 -11.62 18.30
CA MET A 333 3.29 -10.68 18.32
C MET A 333 2.92 -10.03 16.97
N VAL A 334 3.63 -10.34 15.88
CA VAL A 334 3.29 -9.87 14.53
C VAL A 334 2.56 -10.96 13.76
N ARG A 335 1.54 -10.55 12.99
CA ARG A 335 0.92 -11.40 11.97
C ARG A 335 1.65 -11.19 10.64
N PHE A 336 1.88 -12.23 9.85
CA PHE A 336 2.58 -12.09 8.58
C PHE A 336 2.11 -13.11 7.55
N ARG A 337 2.33 -12.79 6.27
CA ARG A 337 2.17 -13.75 5.16
C ARG A 337 3.53 -14.29 4.73
N PRO A 338 3.65 -15.55 4.28
CA PRO A 338 4.92 -16.12 3.83
C PRO A 338 5.60 -15.36 2.68
N LEU A 339 4.85 -14.56 1.93
CA LEU A 339 5.40 -13.65 0.92
C LEU A 339 6.42 -12.66 1.52
N LEU A 340 6.25 -12.22 2.77
CA LEU A 340 7.20 -11.36 3.49
C LEU A 340 8.59 -12.02 3.58
N LEU A 341 8.62 -13.32 3.91
CA LEU A 341 9.87 -14.09 4.02
C LEU A 341 10.52 -14.26 2.64
N PHE A 342 9.72 -14.46 1.59
CA PHE A 342 10.24 -14.53 0.23
C PHE A 342 10.82 -13.18 -0.21
N LYS A 343 10.18 -12.05 0.10
CA LYS A 343 10.69 -10.72 -0.23
C LYS A 343 11.99 -10.38 0.53
N SER A 344 12.25 -10.96 1.70
CA SER A 344 13.35 -10.57 2.59
C SER A 344 14.58 -11.49 2.57
N HIS A 345 14.54 -12.62 1.85
CA HIS A 345 15.63 -13.61 1.90
C HIS A 345 16.89 -13.17 1.14
N LEU A 346 18.03 -13.59 1.68
CA LEU A 346 19.34 -13.49 1.04
C LEU A 346 19.66 -14.77 0.27
N ALA A 347 20.51 -14.65 -0.76
CA ALA A 347 20.98 -15.82 -1.49
C ALA A 347 21.85 -16.69 -0.56
N SER A 348 21.35 -17.85 -0.17
CA SER A 348 22.10 -18.86 0.59
C SER A 348 22.44 -20.06 -0.30
N LYS A 349 23.68 -20.54 -0.22
CA LYS A 349 24.10 -21.81 -0.83
C LYS A 349 23.72 -23.01 0.04
N GLU A 350 23.50 -22.78 1.34
CA GLU A 350 23.21 -23.84 2.29
C GLU A 350 21.71 -24.07 2.40
N LYS A 351 21.29 -25.34 2.26
CA LYS A 351 19.87 -25.72 2.36
C LYS A 351 19.28 -25.51 3.76
N LYS A 352 20.11 -25.38 4.79
CA LYS A 352 19.68 -25.38 6.20
C LYS A 352 19.64 -24.00 6.84
N ALA A 353 20.54 -23.09 6.44
CA ALA A 353 20.60 -21.75 7.00
C ALA A 353 19.87 -20.76 6.08
N ARG A 354 18.68 -20.34 6.51
CA ARG A 354 17.95 -19.22 5.88
C ARG A 354 18.43 -17.92 6.51
N SER A 355 18.78 -16.96 5.68
CA SER A 355 19.24 -15.64 6.11
C SER A 355 18.36 -14.57 5.50
N TYR A 356 18.05 -13.54 6.28
CA TYR A 356 17.12 -12.48 5.92
C TYR A 356 17.69 -11.11 6.25
N LYS A 357 17.16 -10.08 5.60
CA LYS A 357 17.29 -8.68 6.02
C LYS A 357 15.91 -8.08 6.25
N CYS A 358 15.81 -7.17 7.20
CA CYS A 358 14.57 -6.46 7.48
C CYS A 358 14.27 -5.44 6.38
N LEU A 359 13.17 -5.65 5.64
CA LEU A 359 12.73 -4.73 4.61
C LEU A 359 12.36 -3.35 5.17
N ILE A 360 11.84 -3.29 6.39
CA ILE A 360 11.46 -2.03 7.05
C ILE A 360 12.70 -1.16 7.29
N CYS A 361 13.79 -1.73 7.82
CA CYS A 361 15.07 -1.02 7.97
C CYS A 361 15.58 -0.50 6.62
N ILE A 362 15.62 -1.36 5.60
CA ILE A 362 16.13 -0.97 4.28
C ILE A 362 15.29 0.15 3.66
N LEU A 363 13.96 0.08 3.78
CA LEU A 363 13.04 1.11 3.29
C LEU A 363 13.13 2.41 4.11
N GLY A 364 13.49 2.32 5.39
CA GLY A 364 13.80 3.47 6.24
C GLY A 364 15.16 4.13 5.96
N GLY A 365 15.96 3.56 5.05
CA GLY A 365 17.32 4.03 4.76
C GLY A 365 18.39 3.50 5.71
N ASP A 366 18.02 2.61 6.64
CA ASP A 366 18.94 2.01 7.60
C ASP A 366 19.62 0.77 7.05
N SER A 367 20.86 0.55 7.49
CA SER A 367 21.56 -0.71 7.24
C SER A 367 20.95 -1.83 8.07
N SER A 368 20.25 -2.77 7.43
CA SER A 368 19.69 -3.91 8.12
C SER A 368 20.74 -4.99 8.41
N ALA A 369 20.76 -5.47 9.67
CA ALA A 369 21.53 -6.65 10.06
C ALA A 369 21.06 -7.91 9.31
N ILE A 370 21.94 -8.91 9.23
CA ILE A 370 21.58 -10.22 8.67
C ILE A 370 21.01 -11.10 9.77
N PHE A 371 19.75 -11.49 9.64
CA PHE A 371 19.06 -12.36 10.59
C PHE A 371 19.15 -13.81 10.13
N GLN A 372 19.63 -14.69 11.01
CA GLN A 372 19.65 -16.14 10.76
C GLN A 372 18.36 -16.77 11.29
N GLY A 373 17.49 -17.21 10.38
CA GLY A 373 16.19 -17.77 10.70
C GLY A 373 15.05 -16.74 10.77
N GLU A 374 13.83 -17.25 10.64
CA GLU A 374 12.58 -16.47 10.56
C GLU A 374 12.24 -15.83 11.91
N ASP A 375 12.41 -16.59 13.01
CA ASP A 375 12.10 -16.12 14.37
C ASP A 375 12.87 -14.84 14.73
N ARG A 376 14.16 -14.78 14.37
CA ARG A 376 15.03 -13.62 14.62
C ARG A 376 14.64 -12.40 13.79
N LEU A 377 14.24 -12.62 12.53
CA LEU A 377 13.74 -11.56 11.68
C LEU A 377 12.43 -10.99 12.25
N LEU A 378 11.49 -11.85 12.63
CA LEU A 378 10.16 -11.44 13.11
C LEU A 378 10.22 -10.81 14.50
N GLU A 379 11.09 -11.31 15.39
CA GLU A 379 11.47 -10.64 16.65
C GLU A 379 12.05 -9.25 16.40
N HIS A 380 12.93 -9.09 15.42
CA HIS A 380 13.41 -7.75 15.08
C HIS A 380 12.29 -6.87 14.51
N ILE A 381 11.45 -7.41 13.62
CA ILE A 381 10.37 -6.63 13.01
C ILE A 381 9.37 -6.14 14.06
N SER A 382 9.06 -6.92 15.10
CA SER A 382 8.13 -6.46 16.15
C SER A 382 8.60 -5.19 16.87
N HIS A 383 9.90 -4.88 16.88
CA HIS A 383 10.44 -3.64 17.44
C HIS A 383 10.19 -2.40 16.56
N HIS A 384 9.73 -2.58 15.31
CA HIS A 384 9.31 -1.48 14.44
C HIS A 384 7.86 -1.04 14.67
N GLN A 385 7.14 -1.68 15.59
CA GLN A 385 5.77 -1.31 15.90
C GLN A 385 5.67 0.18 16.30
N ASN A 386 4.72 0.89 15.70
CA ASN A 386 4.48 2.34 15.86
C ASN A 386 5.63 3.25 15.39
N ALA A 387 6.64 2.70 14.69
CA ALA A 387 7.63 3.54 14.01
C ALA A 387 7.03 4.16 12.73
N PHE A 388 7.60 5.26 12.26
CA PHE A 388 7.20 5.90 11.00
C PHE A 388 8.23 5.60 9.90
N VAL A 389 7.77 5.04 8.79
CA VAL A 389 8.62 4.78 7.62
C VAL A 389 7.93 5.34 6.38
N GLY A 390 8.57 6.31 5.72
CA GLY A 390 7.99 6.99 4.55
C GLY A 390 6.69 7.74 4.87
N GLY A 391 6.54 8.24 6.10
CA GLY A 391 5.32 8.94 6.55
C GLY A 391 4.17 8.02 6.97
N VAL A 392 4.32 6.70 6.83
CA VAL A 392 3.32 5.71 7.27
C VAL A 392 3.68 5.19 8.65
N GLU A 393 2.73 5.26 9.58
CA GLU A 393 2.86 4.63 10.90
C GLU A 393 2.76 3.12 10.77
N LEU A 394 3.69 2.38 11.37
CA LEU A 394 3.72 0.92 11.38
C LEU A 394 2.78 0.36 12.44
N ALA A 395 1.48 0.58 12.22
CA ALA A 395 0.38 0.08 13.02
C ALA A 395 -0.64 -0.64 12.13
N GLY A 396 -1.19 -1.76 12.60
CA GLY A 396 -2.17 -2.53 11.82
C GLY A 396 -1.58 -3.25 10.60
N PRO A 397 -2.38 -3.55 9.57
CA PRO A 397 -1.94 -4.25 8.37
C PRO A 397 -1.10 -3.35 7.47
N ILE A 398 0.08 -3.82 7.08
CA ILE A 398 1.10 -3.09 6.32
C ILE A 398 1.52 -3.92 5.10
N ARG A 399 1.67 -3.24 3.96
CA ARG A 399 2.19 -3.80 2.71
C ARG A 399 3.57 -3.18 2.41
N LEU A 400 4.51 -4.02 2.04
CA LEU A 400 5.89 -3.64 1.71
C LEU A 400 6.07 -3.72 0.19
N GLU A 401 6.27 -2.56 -0.42
CA GLU A 401 6.43 -2.38 -1.87
C GLU A 401 7.82 -1.82 -2.20
N PRO A 402 8.28 -1.93 -3.46
CA PRO A 402 9.55 -1.35 -3.89
C PRO A 402 9.64 0.16 -3.70
N THR A 403 8.48 0.83 -3.73
CA THR A 403 8.36 2.29 -3.61
C THR A 403 8.31 2.76 -2.15
N GLY A 404 8.11 1.85 -1.19
CA GLY A 404 8.00 2.21 0.22
C GLY A 404 7.06 1.30 1.01
N VAL A 405 6.68 1.80 2.18
CA VAL A 405 5.68 1.18 3.06
C VAL A 405 4.31 1.78 2.75
N ARG A 406 3.27 0.95 2.70
CA ARG A 406 1.88 1.39 2.55
C ARG A 406 0.98 0.69 3.57
N GLU A 407 -0.13 1.34 3.91
CA GLU A 407 -1.22 0.67 4.64
C GLU A 407 -1.80 -0.45 3.77
N GLY A 408 -1.98 -1.61 4.39
CA GLY A 408 -2.55 -2.80 3.77
C GLY A 408 -3.98 -3.07 4.22
N SER A 409 -4.68 -3.95 3.51
CA SER A 409 -5.93 -4.55 3.98
C SER A 409 -5.65 -5.91 4.63
N GLU A 410 -6.61 -6.46 5.38
CA GLU A 410 -6.53 -7.84 5.91
C GLU A 410 -6.26 -8.90 4.82
N ARG A 411 -6.63 -8.61 3.56
CA ARG A 411 -6.42 -9.52 2.44
C ARG A 411 -5.07 -9.36 1.75
N THR A 412 -4.41 -8.21 1.91
CA THR A 412 -3.25 -7.82 1.08
C THR A 412 -2.00 -7.45 1.86
N PHE A 413 -2.04 -7.49 3.20
CA PHE A 413 -0.88 -7.14 4.02
C PHE A 413 0.25 -8.18 3.90
N ASP A 414 1.49 -7.71 3.96
CA ASP A 414 2.67 -8.58 4.13
C ASP A 414 2.92 -8.86 5.61
N ILE A 415 2.75 -7.83 6.45
CA ILE A 415 2.85 -7.88 7.90
C ILE A 415 1.71 -7.11 8.56
N CYS A 416 1.23 -7.53 9.72
CA CYS A 416 0.29 -6.78 10.53
C CYS A 416 0.79 -6.71 11.98
N PHE A 417 0.95 -5.48 12.46
CA PHE A 417 1.26 -5.18 13.85
C PHE A 417 -0.01 -5.22 14.69
N PRO A 418 0.07 -5.67 15.96
CA PRO A 418 -1.08 -5.67 16.84
C PRO A 418 -1.52 -4.22 17.06
N ASN A 419 -2.80 -3.94 16.81
CA ASN A 419 -3.34 -2.60 16.96
C ASN A 419 -3.42 -2.27 18.46
N MET A 420 -2.46 -1.50 18.97
CA MET A 420 -2.48 -1.03 20.36
C MET A 420 -3.48 0.11 20.56
N SER A 421 -3.96 0.71 19.47
CA SER A 421 -4.89 1.85 19.50
C SER A 421 -6.34 1.45 19.74
N THR A 422 -6.63 0.14 19.83
CA THR A 422 -7.87 -0.38 20.42
C THR A 422 -7.62 -0.89 21.82
N LEU A 423 -6.85 -0.15 22.64
CA LEU A 423 -7.18 -0.09 24.06
C LEU A 423 -8.64 0.35 24.11
N SER A 424 -9.49 -0.66 24.29
CA SER A 424 -10.89 -0.59 24.64
C SER A 424 -11.28 0.81 25.07
N LEU A 425 -12.20 1.42 24.32
CA LEU A 425 -13.07 2.45 24.87
C LEU A 425 -13.38 2.05 26.32
N PRO A 426 -13.17 2.95 27.30
CA PRO A 426 -13.37 2.61 28.71
C PRO A 426 -14.73 1.94 28.85
N ALA A 427 -14.87 0.97 29.76
CA ALA A 427 -16.13 0.23 29.97
C ALA A 427 -17.37 1.13 30.28
N SER A 428 -17.16 2.45 30.36
CA SER A 428 -18.17 3.50 30.43
C SER A 428 -18.61 4.08 29.08
N ALA A 429 -18.09 3.61 27.94
CA ALA A 429 -18.61 3.98 26.63
C ALA A 429 -19.95 3.25 26.43
N ILE A 430 -21.02 3.97 26.73
CA ILE A 430 -22.40 3.50 26.67
C ILE A 430 -22.69 3.07 25.23
N GLU A 431 -22.92 1.77 25.02
CA GLU A 431 -23.56 1.27 23.80
C GLU A 431 -24.95 1.92 23.73
N LEU A 432 -25.10 2.90 22.84
CA LEU A 432 -26.41 3.44 22.49
C LEU A 432 -27.14 2.35 21.72
N ASP A 433 -28.00 1.63 22.45
CA ASP A 433 -28.96 0.67 21.93
C ASP A 433 -29.70 1.25 20.72
N ASP A 434 -29.88 0.39 19.71
CA ASP A 434 -30.69 0.58 18.50
C ASP A 434 -32.07 1.19 18.83
N THR A 435 -32.18 2.52 18.90
CA THR A 435 -33.48 3.18 18.87
C THR A 435 -33.98 3.11 17.43
N GLY A 436 -34.96 2.23 17.24
CA GLY A 436 -35.64 1.96 15.99
C GLY A 436 -35.96 3.22 15.19
N ILE A 437 -35.37 3.29 14.00
CA ILE A 437 -35.74 4.23 12.96
C ILE A 437 -37.11 3.78 12.44
N VAL A 438 -38.16 4.49 12.89
CA VAL A 438 -39.50 4.38 12.34
C VAL A 438 -39.43 4.88 10.89
N GLU A 439 -39.68 3.97 9.95
CA GLU A 439 -39.85 4.28 8.54
C GLU A 439 -41.04 5.22 8.37
N ALA A 440 -40.77 6.47 7.98
CA ALA A 440 -41.79 7.40 7.52
C ALA A 440 -42.09 7.08 6.05
N ASP A 441 -43.24 6.43 5.86
CA ASP A 441 -43.87 6.10 4.59
C ASP A 441 -44.46 7.40 3.98
N ASP A 442 -43.65 8.16 3.23
CA ASP A 442 -44.12 9.29 2.44
C ASP A 442 -44.39 8.84 0.99
N GLY A 443 -45.63 8.42 0.77
CA GLY A 443 -46.19 8.17 -0.56
C GLY A 443 -46.26 9.45 -1.40
N MET A 444 -45.32 9.59 -2.33
CA MET A 444 -45.41 10.55 -3.43
C MET A 444 -45.85 9.84 -4.71
N ASN A 445 -47.16 9.92 -4.94
CA ASN A 445 -47.87 9.59 -6.17
C ASN A 445 -47.47 10.58 -7.28
N TYR A 446 -46.66 10.14 -8.24
CA TYR A 446 -46.47 10.86 -9.51
C TYR A 446 -47.15 10.08 -10.64
N GLY A 447 -48.23 10.68 -11.12
CA GLY A 447 -48.99 10.25 -12.29
C GLY A 447 -48.12 10.25 -13.55
N GLY A 448 -48.44 9.29 -14.42
CA GLY A 448 -47.71 9.00 -15.62
C GLY A 448 -47.93 9.98 -16.75
N GLU A 449 -46.96 9.96 -17.66
CA GLU A 449 -47.15 10.26 -19.07
C GLU A 449 -46.33 9.22 -19.86
N ASP A 450 -47.05 8.34 -20.55
CA ASP A 450 -46.55 7.41 -21.53
C ASP A 450 -46.15 8.18 -22.80
N GLU A 451 -44.86 8.23 -23.14
CA GLU A 451 -44.41 8.49 -24.51
C GLU A 451 -43.41 7.43 -25.00
N VAL A 452 -44.01 6.37 -25.56
CA VAL A 452 -43.70 5.74 -26.85
C VAL A 452 -42.35 6.14 -27.47
N PHE A 453 -41.32 5.31 -27.24
CA PHE A 453 -40.25 5.12 -28.24
C PHE A 453 -40.27 3.67 -28.76
N LYS A 454 -40.88 3.53 -29.94
CA LYS A 454 -40.79 2.34 -30.78
C LYS A 454 -39.35 2.21 -31.29
N ASN A 455 -38.59 1.28 -30.72
CA ASN A 455 -37.35 0.82 -31.32
C ASN A 455 -37.65 -0.25 -32.36
N GLN A 456 -37.76 0.21 -33.60
CA GLN A 456 -37.74 -0.57 -34.82
C GLN A 456 -36.27 -0.87 -35.17
N TRP A 457 -35.76 -2.03 -34.77
CA TRP A 457 -34.52 -2.56 -35.32
C TRP A 457 -34.85 -3.63 -36.36
N VAL A 458 -34.45 -3.30 -37.58
CA VAL A 458 -34.64 -4.04 -38.82
C VAL A 458 -33.69 -5.24 -38.84
N ASN A 459 -34.25 -6.40 -39.19
CA ASN A 459 -33.50 -7.57 -39.63
C ASN A 459 -32.78 -7.24 -40.96
N GLU A 460 -31.46 -7.29 -40.99
CA GLU A 460 -30.69 -7.45 -42.21
C GLU A 460 -29.77 -8.65 -42.08
N GLY A 461 -30.07 -9.69 -42.86
CA GLY A 461 -29.29 -10.91 -42.91
C GLY A 461 -29.91 -11.94 -43.83
N LEU A 462 -29.99 -11.65 -45.14
CA LEU A 462 -30.04 -12.63 -46.24
C LEU A 462 -30.08 -11.93 -47.61
N ARG A 463 -28.91 -11.69 -48.20
CA ARG A 463 -28.52 -12.12 -49.56
C ARG A 463 -27.12 -11.67 -49.92
#